data_AF-A0A9W9LS42-F1
#
_entry.id   AF-A0A9W9LS42-F1
#
_cell.length_a   1.000
_cell.length_b   1.000
_cell.length_c   1.000
_cell.angle_alpha   90.00
_cell.angle_beta   90.00
_cell.angle_gamma   90.00
#
_symmetry.space_group_name_H-M   'P 1'
#
loop_
_entity.id
_entity.type
_entity.pdbx_description
1 polymer ?
#
loop_
_entity_poly.entity_id
_entity_poly.type
_entity_poly.pdbx_seq_one_letter_code
_entity_poly.pdbx_strand_id
1 'polypeptide(L)'
;MQFFHMLGLVAALATSVAGLPQDYKAGASRYFAQLEAATSTYVAVDTPGSTPAVTPVSPGPSASGVAFSASIVVSNPATATPSAVPGHRGSGKVTMENRLNFPLRVESASNVPGDPLTVPHGQNFTEYWRTNPNGGGISIKLSKEGEGKSVLQYEYTAHKPNPEDLYWDFSNIDLDESSELVAAGFRVTNSDPANCREFTCPPNCYTCAESYLKPFQKRSRYCAIDVDFYVTLGGIQPGKCPTSFTL
;
A
#
# COMPACT_ATOMS: atom_id res chain seq x y z
N MET A 1 -42.41 -3.10 -6.32
CA MET A 1 -42.02 -3.61 -7.66
C MET A 1 -41.20 -2.50 -8.32
N GLN A 2 -39.86 -2.67 -8.28
CA GLN A 2 -38.95 -2.94 -9.42
C GLN A 2 -38.42 -1.62 -10.03
N PHE A 3 -37.19 -1.16 -9.73
CA PHE A 3 -35.86 -1.58 -10.23
C PHE A 3 -35.74 -1.56 -11.76
N PHE A 4 -34.95 -0.61 -12.29
CA PHE A 4 -33.83 -0.76 -13.25
C PHE A 4 -33.62 0.54 -14.05
N HIS A 5 -32.47 1.18 -13.83
CA HIS A 5 -31.76 2.04 -14.80
C HIS A 5 -30.27 2.04 -14.40
N MET A 6 -29.53 1.00 -14.79
CA MET A 6 -28.07 1.02 -14.82
C MET A 6 -27.59 -0.06 -15.82
N LEU A 7 -27.74 0.24 -17.10
CA LEU A 7 -27.18 -0.53 -18.21
C LEU A 7 -26.74 0.49 -19.27
N GLY A 8 -25.54 1.04 -19.08
CA GLY A 8 -25.00 2.05 -20.00
C GLY A 8 -23.48 2.16 -20.04
N LEU A 9 -22.74 1.28 -19.34
CA LEU A 9 -21.29 1.43 -19.24
C LEU A 9 -20.54 0.09 -19.18
N VAL A 10 -20.82 -0.85 -20.08
CA VAL A 10 -20.01 -2.08 -20.26
C VAL A 10 -19.83 -2.42 -21.74
N ALA A 11 -19.70 -1.41 -22.61
CA ALA A 11 -19.55 -1.62 -24.06
C ALA A 11 -18.22 -1.09 -24.65
N ALA A 12 -17.21 -0.81 -23.81
CA ALA A 12 -15.93 -0.28 -24.30
C ALA A 12 -14.74 -0.82 -23.50
N LEU A 13 -14.45 -2.12 -23.63
CA LEU A 13 -13.11 -2.71 -23.40
C LEU A 13 -13.12 -4.20 -23.81
N ALA A 14 -13.52 -4.46 -25.06
CA ALA A 14 -13.38 -5.78 -25.68
C ALA A 14 -12.73 -5.64 -27.06
N THR A 15 -11.51 -5.13 -27.12
CA THR A 15 -10.66 -5.19 -28.32
C THR A 15 -9.18 -5.20 -27.93
N SER A 16 -8.59 -6.40 -27.89
CA SER A 16 -7.20 -6.76 -28.28
C SER A 16 -6.55 -7.85 -27.42
N VAL A 17 -7.13 -9.06 -27.38
CA VAL A 17 -6.45 -10.27 -26.84
C VAL A 17 -5.76 -11.08 -27.95
N ALA A 18 -5.48 -10.46 -29.10
CA ALA A 18 -4.96 -11.15 -30.27
C ALA A 18 -3.47 -11.57 -30.15
N GLY A 19 -2.73 -11.04 -29.18
CA GLY A 19 -1.27 -11.27 -29.06
C GLY A 19 -0.79 -12.19 -27.93
N LEU A 20 -1.68 -12.78 -27.11
CA LEU A 20 -1.23 -13.60 -25.98
C LEU A 20 -0.96 -15.07 -26.36
N PRO A 21 0.10 -15.70 -25.80
CA PRO A 21 0.39 -17.14 -25.96
C PRO A 21 -0.83 -18.01 -25.60
N GLN A 22 -0.97 -19.15 -26.28
CA GLN A 22 -2.17 -19.99 -26.23
C GLN A 22 -2.51 -20.49 -24.80
N ASP A 23 -1.51 -20.62 -23.94
CA ASP A 23 -1.64 -21.06 -22.55
C ASP A 23 -2.31 -20.01 -21.65
N TYR A 24 -2.25 -18.72 -22.00
CA TYR A 24 -2.89 -17.63 -21.27
C TYR A 24 -4.37 -17.43 -21.63
N LYS A 25 -4.82 -17.91 -22.80
CA LYS A 25 -6.23 -17.81 -23.23
C LYS A 25 -7.13 -18.81 -22.51
N ALA A 26 -6.59 -19.98 -22.10
CA ALA A 26 -7.34 -21.00 -21.38
C ALA A 26 -7.57 -20.66 -19.89
N GLY A 27 -6.66 -19.92 -19.27
CA GLY A 27 -6.79 -19.47 -17.87
C GLY A 27 -7.79 -18.32 -17.69
N ALA A 28 -7.81 -17.36 -18.62
CA ALA A 28 -8.67 -16.18 -18.53
C ALA A 28 -10.17 -16.50 -18.75
N SER A 29 -10.52 -17.40 -19.66
CA SER A 29 -11.94 -17.77 -19.88
C SER A 29 -12.57 -18.56 -18.71
N ARG A 30 -11.78 -19.20 -17.84
CA ARG A 30 -12.32 -19.92 -16.67
C ARG A 30 -12.63 -18.99 -15.50
N TYR A 31 -11.92 -17.87 -15.35
CA TYR A 31 -12.15 -16.92 -14.26
C TYR A 31 -13.37 -16.03 -14.48
N PHE A 32 -13.66 -15.63 -15.73
CA PHE A 32 -14.79 -14.75 -16.02
C PHE A 32 -16.15 -15.46 -16.07
N ALA A 33 -16.20 -16.77 -16.35
CA ALA A 33 -17.46 -17.53 -16.31
C ALA A 33 -17.93 -17.88 -14.89
N GLN A 34 -17.05 -17.80 -13.89
CA GLN A 34 -17.35 -18.23 -12.52
C GLN A 34 -17.93 -17.13 -11.62
N LEU A 35 -17.94 -15.87 -12.09
CA LEU A 35 -18.40 -14.71 -11.32
C LEU A 35 -19.80 -14.18 -11.70
N GLU A 36 -20.36 -14.55 -12.85
CA GLU A 36 -21.69 -14.09 -13.26
C GLU A 36 -22.86 -15.04 -12.91
N ALA A 37 -22.60 -16.20 -12.27
CA ALA A 37 -23.65 -17.19 -11.97
C ALA A 37 -23.62 -17.76 -10.53
N ALA A 38 -22.87 -17.19 -9.60
CA ALA A 38 -22.75 -17.73 -8.25
C ALA A 38 -23.87 -17.23 -7.31
N THR A 39 -25.03 -17.89 -7.33
CA THR A 39 -25.98 -17.91 -6.20
C THR A 39 -25.86 -19.19 -5.37
N SER A 40 -24.65 -19.73 -5.20
CA SER A 40 -24.43 -20.86 -4.29
C SER A 40 -23.09 -20.78 -3.61
N THR A 41 -23.14 -20.68 -2.29
CA THR A 41 -22.01 -20.86 -1.37
C THR A 41 -21.64 -22.33 -1.36
N TYR A 42 -20.45 -22.69 -1.86
CA TYR A 42 -19.88 -24.02 -1.65
C TYR A 42 -19.11 -24.02 -0.34
N VAL A 43 -19.48 -24.92 0.58
CA VAL A 43 -18.71 -25.21 1.79
C VAL A 43 -17.83 -26.42 1.49
N ALA A 44 -16.52 -26.22 1.41
CA ALA A 44 -15.56 -27.31 1.41
C ALA A 44 -15.22 -27.65 2.87
N VAL A 45 -15.51 -28.88 3.30
CA VAL A 45 -15.02 -29.42 4.57
C VAL A 45 -13.75 -30.18 4.25
N ASP A 46 -12.61 -29.62 4.65
CA ASP A 46 -11.31 -30.25 4.48
C ASP A 46 -11.04 -31.12 5.72
N THR A 47 -11.11 -32.45 5.57
CA THR A 47 -10.57 -33.39 6.56
C THR A 47 -9.22 -33.90 6.05
N PRO A 48 -8.13 -33.76 6.81
CA PRO A 48 -6.82 -34.22 6.36
C PRO A 48 -6.80 -35.75 6.35
N GLY A 49 -6.57 -36.34 5.17
CA GLY A 49 -6.10 -37.72 5.06
C GLY A 49 -7.03 -38.76 4.42
N SER A 50 -7.98 -38.38 3.58
CA SER A 50 -8.64 -39.36 2.71
C SER A 50 -9.01 -38.75 1.34
N THR A 51 -8.54 -39.39 0.27
CA THR A 51 -8.98 -39.13 -1.11
C THR A 51 -10.50 -39.32 -1.23
N PRO A 52 -11.28 -38.31 -1.65
CA PRO A 52 -12.69 -38.54 -1.92
C PRO A 52 -12.87 -39.08 -3.34
N ALA A 53 -13.26 -40.34 -3.44
CA ALA A 53 -13.94 -40.85 -4.62
C ALA A 53 -15.35 -40.24 -4.63
N VAL A 54 -15.57 -39.26 -5.51
CA VAL A 54 -16.91 -38.68 -5.73
C VAL A 54 -17.70 -39.65 -6.60
N THR A 55 -18.55 -40.48 -5.98
CA THR A 55 -19.61 -41.19 -6.71
C THR A 55 -20.86 -40.30 -6.75
N PRO A 56 -21.43 -40.01 -7.93
CA PRO A 56 -22.68 -39.28 -8.02
C PRO A 56 -23.82 -40.18 -7.54
N VAL A 57 -24.47 -39.80 -6.43
CA VAL A 57 -25.71 -40.43 -5.97
C VAL A 57 -26.88 -39.64 -6.56
N SER A 58 -27.74 -40.33 -7.33
CA SER A 58 -28.99 -39.76 -7.87
C SER A 58 -29.95 -39.44 -6.71
N PRO A 59 -30.65 -38.29 -6.72
CA PRO A 59 -31.59 -37.93 -5.66
C PRO A 59 -32.85 -38.79 -5.77
N GLY A 60 -33.01 -39.75 -4.85
CA GLY A 60 -34.30 -40.38 -4.57
C GLY A 60 -35.13 -39.49 -3.62
N PRO A 61 -36.46 -39.44 -3.74
CA PRO A 61 -37.30 -38.57 -2.94
C PRO A 61 -37.58 -39.24 -1.59
N SER A 62 -36.63 -39.18 -0.65
CA SER A 62 -36.86 -39.29 0.81
C SER A 62 -35.51 -39.32 1.53
N ALA A 63 -35.03 -38.16 1.97
CA ALA A 63 -33.98 -38.08 2.96
C ALA A 63 -34.40 -37.08 4.03
N SER A 64 -34.75 -37.60 5.20
CA SER A 64 -34.99 -36.83 6.43
C SER A 64 -33.74 -36.03 6.78
N GLY A 65 -33.91 -34.74 7.06
CA GLY A 65 -32.83 -33.78 7.24
C GLY A 65 -31.91 -34.12 8.42
N VAL A 66 -30.61 -34.19 8.13
CA VAL A 66 -29.54 -34.09 9.13
C VAL A 66 -29.16 -32.62 9.27
N ALA A 67 -29.19 -32.09 10.49
CA ALA A 67 -28.75 -30.75 10.79
C ALA A 67 -27.21 -30.72 10.92
N PHE A 68 -26.57 -29.75 10.29
CA PHE A 68 -25.15 -29.46 10.48
C PHE A 68 -25.00 -28.06 11.06
N SER A 69 -24.17 -27.90 12.08
CA SER A 69 -23.73 -26.59 12.59
C SER A 69 -22.50 -26.13 11.83
N ALA A 70 -22.58 -24.99 11.16
CA ALA A 70 -21.44 -24.34 10.53
C ALA A 70 -20.95 -23.19 11.43
N SER A 71 -19.66 -23.19 11.77
CA SER A 71 -19.00 -22.06 12.43
C SER A 71 -18.36 -21.17 11.36
N ILE A 72 -18.71 -19.88 11.36
CA ILE A 72 -18.10 -18.89 10.47
C ILE A 72 -16.68 -18.61 10.95
N VAL A 73 -15.67 -19.00 10.19
CA VAL A 73 -14.30 -18.53 10.38
C VAL A 73 -14.14 -17.26 9.56
N VAL A 74 -14.16 -16.11 10.24
CA VAL A 74 -13.82 -14.82 9.63
C VAL A 74 -12.30 -14.83 9.39
N SER A 75 -11.89 -15.02 8.13
CA SER A 75 -10.52 -14.76 7.73
C SER A 75 -10.35 -13.26 7.52
N ASN A 76 -9.52 -12.62 8.34
CA ASN A 76 -9.05 -11.25 8.05
C ASN A 76 -8.34 -11.26 6.70
N PRO A 77 -8.58 -10.29 5.80
CA PRO A 77 -7.76 -10.16 4.60
C PRO A 77 -6.32 -9.91 5.05
N ALA A 78 -5.44 -10.86 4.74
CA ALA A 78 -4.01 -10.70 4.91
C ALA A 78 -3.57 -9.43 4.18
N THR A 79 -2.73 -8.64 4.84
CA THR A 79 -2.00 -7.51 4.29
C THR A 79 -1.38 -7.94 2.96
N ALA A 80 -1.88 -7.37 1.85
CA ALA A 80 -1.26 -7.57 0.54
C ALA A 80 0.14 -7.00 0.58
N THR A 81 1.14 -7.87 0.72
CA THR A 81 2.55 -7.53 0.58
C THR A 81 2.87 -7.63 -0.90
N PRO A 82 3.40 -6.59 -1.57
CA PRO A 82 3.91 -6.74 -2.92
C PRO A 82 5.03 -7.80 -2.91
N SER A 83 4.99 -8.72 -3.88
CA SER A 83 5.96 -9.81 -4.02
C SER A 83 7.37 -9.27 -4.10
N ALA A 84 8.18 -9.57 -3.09
CA ALA A 84 9.61 -9.30 -3.10
C ALA A 84 10.31 -10.17 -4.17
N VAL A 85 11.11 -9.54 -5.02
CA VAL A 85 12.05 -10.26 -5.90
C VAL A 85 13.12 -10.93 -5.01
N PRO A 86 13.43 -12.23 -5.20
CA PRO A 86 14.44 -12.88 -4.36
C PRO A 86 15.85 -12.40 -4.76
N GLY A 87 16.55 -11.73 -3.84
CA GLY A 87 18.00 -11.55 -3.96
C GLY A 87 18.56 -10.18 -3.60
N HIS A 88 18.40 -9.71 -2.37
CA HIS A 88 19.37 -8.79 -1.75
C HIS A 88 19.40 -9.02 -0.23
N ARG A 89 20.55 -9.44 0.30
CA ARG A 89 20.81 -9.47 1.74
C ARG A 89 21.15 -8.03 2.14
N GLY A 90 20.18 -7.30 2.70
CA GLY A 90 20.36 -5.92 3.17
C GLY A 90 19.25 -4.93 2.79
N SER A 91 18.00 -5.37 2.55
CA SER A 91 16.92 -4.42 2.22
C SER A 91 16.24 -3.93 3.49
N GLY A 92 16.60 -2.73 3.96
CA GLY A 92 15.76 -2.01 4.91
C GLY A 92 14.38 -1.70 4.32
N LYS A 93 13.53 -1.06 5.12
CA LYS A 93 12.17 -0.70 4.72
C LYS A 93 11.72 0.60 5.38
N VAL A 94 10.67 1.20 4.84
CA VAL A 94 9.88 2.20 5.55
C VAL A 94 8.56 1.59 5.97
N THR A 95 8.17 1.82 7.22
CA THR A 95 6.83 1.52 7.73
C THR A 95 6.18 2.83 8.17
N MET A 96 5.00 3.12 7.61
CA MET A 96 4.25 4.35 7.86
C MET A 96 2.98 4.01 8.61
N GLU A 97 2.91 4.44 9.87
CA GLU A 97 1.76 4.26 10.76
C GLU A 97 0.78 5.42 10.59
N ASN A 98 -0.46 5.09 10.22
CA ASN A 98 -1.53 6.07 10.12
C ASN A 98 -2.23 6.27 11.48
N ARG A 99 -1.84 7.31 12.24
CA ARG A 99 -2.56 7.77 13.44
C ARG A 99 -3.47 8.96 13.18
N LEU A 100 -3.71 9.31 11.92
CA LEU A 100 -4.62 10.38 11.53
C LEU A 100 -6.05 9.95 11.80
N ASN A 101 -6.96 10.90 11.98
CA ASN A 101 -8.39 10.62 12.16
C ASN A 101 -9.12 10.31 10.84
N PHE A 102 -8.40 10.00 9.76
CA PHE A 102 -8.94 9.64 8.46
C PHE A 102 -8.12 8.52 7.79
N PRO A 103 -8.70 7.78 6.83
CA PRO A 103 -7.96 6.82 6.01
C PRO A 103 -6.94 7.55 5.12
N LEU A 104 -5.68 7.14 5.21
CA LEU A 104 -4.59 7.73 4.44
C LEU A 104 -4.53 7.09 3.06
N ARG A 105 -4.49 7.91 2.01
CA ARG A 105 -4.19 7.47 0.64
C ARG A 105 -2.69 7.47 0.44
N VAL A 106 -2.16 6.34 -0.01
CA VAL A 106 -0.73 6.12 -0.24
C VAL A 106 -0.52 5.65 -1.66
N GLU A 107 0.45 6.24 -2.35
CA GLU A 107 0.91 5.74 -3.65
C GLU A 107 2.43 5.78 -3.72
N SER A 108 3.05 4.68 -4.13
CA SER A 108 4.50 4.59 -4.30
C SER A 108 4.88 4.67 -5.77
N ALA A 109 5.30 5.85 -6.22
CA ALA A 109 5.62 6.12 -7.62
C ALA A 109 7.12 5.96 -7.89
N SER A 110 7.46 5.32 -9.02
CA SER A 110 8.82 5.31 -9.59
C SER A 110 8.85 6.19 -10.85
N ASN A 111 9.45 5.70 -11.94
CA ASN A 111 9.28 6.24 -13.29
C ASN A 111 7.84 6.07 -13.84
N VAL A 112 6.97 5.37 -13.12
CA VAL A 112 5.53 5.25 -13.39
C VAL A 112 4.77 5.44 -12.07
N PRO A 113 3.50 5.91 -12.13
CA PRO A 113 2.62 5.91 -10.95
C PRO A 113 2.48 4.51 -10.35
N GLY A 114 2.31 4.45 -9.04
CA GLY A 114 1.98 3.21 -8.33
C GLY A 114 0.48 2.96 -8.31
N ASP A 115 0.07 1.76 -7.89
CA ASP A 115 -1.34 1.53 -7.58
C ASP A 115 -1.68 2.22 -6.24
N PRO A 116 -2.71 3.08 -6.19
CA PRO A 116 -3.08 3.77 -4.96
C PRO A 116 -3.69 2.80 -3.95
N LEU A 117 -3.24 2.92 -2.71
CA LEU A 117 -3.69 2.15 -1.56
C LEU A 117 -4.38 3.05 -0.55
N THR A 118 -5.28 2.48 0.26
CA THR A 118 -5.91 3.16 1.39
C THR A 118 -5.52 2.47 2.67
N VAL A 119 -4.88 3.20 3.58
CA VAL A 119 -4.45 2.73 4.89
C VAL A 119 -5.43 3.25 5.94
N PRO A 120 -6.26 2.38 6.55
CA PRO A 120 -7.17 2.81 7.61
C PRO A 120 -6.44 3.40 8.82
N HIS A 121 -7.16 4.14 9.66
CA HIS A 121 -6.65 4.58 10.96
C HIS A 121 -6.15 3.39 11.79
N GLY A 122 -4.99 3.55 12.41
CA GLY A 122 -4.34 2.52 13.24
C GLY A 122 -3.69 1.39 12.44
N GLN A 123 -3.63 1.49 11.11
CA GLN A 123 -2.96 0.53 10.24
C GLN A 123 -1.66 1.10 9.66
N ASN A 124 -0.84 0.21 9.11
CA ASN A 124 0.45 0.54 8.55
C ASN A 124 0.50 0.31 7.04
N PHE A 125 1.27 1.15 6.36
CA PHE A 125 1.84 0.85 5.06
C PHE A 125 3.31 0.46 5.23
N THR A 126 3.80 -0.53 4.49
CA THR A 126 5.21 -0.93 4.52
C THR A 126 5.72 -1.12 3.10
N GLU A 127 6.89 -0.54 2.83
CA GLU A 127 7.61 -0.71 1.58
C GLU A 127 9.09 -1.03 1.85
N TYR A 128 9.57 -2.11 1.25
CA TYR A 128 11.00 -2.41 1.19
C TYR A 128 11.67 -1.56 0.14
N TRP A 129 12.94 -1.20 0.37
CA TRP A 129 13.69 -0.42 -0.60
C TRP A 129 13.74 -1.11 -1.96
N ARG A 130 13.48 -0.32 -3.00
CA ARG A 130 13.59 -0.73 -4.40
C ARG A 130 14.27 0.36 -5.20
N THR A 131 14.96 -0.05 -6.26
CA THR A 131 15.54 0.88 -7.22
C THR A 131 14.48 1.40 -8.19
N ASN A 132 14.57 2.67 -8.57
CA ASN A 132 13.80 3.17 -9.70
C ASN A 132 14.49 2.73 -11.01
N PRO A 133 13.77 2.08 -11.95
CA PRO A 133 14.33 1.65 -13.23
C PRO A 133 15.03 2.75 -14.05
N ASN A 134 14.63 4.02 -13.89
CA ASN A 134 15.28 5.15 -14.59
C ASN A 134 16.48 5.75 -13.82
N GLY A 135 16.85 5.16 -12.66
CA GLY A 135 17.93 5.63 -11.81
C GLY A 135 17.61 6.89 -10.97
N GLY A 136 16.36 7.35 -10.96
CA GLY A 136 15.85 8.41 -10.08
C GLY A 136 15.43 7.89 -8.70
N GLY A 137 14.77 8.75 -7.93
CA GLY A 137 14.17 8.38 -6.64
C GLY A 137 12.80 7.73 -6.80
N ILE A 138 12.34 7.09 -5.73
CA ILE A 138 10.97 6.67 -5.49
C ILE A 138 10.29 7.74 -4.63
N SER A 139 9.03 8.05 -4.92
CA SER A 139 8.24 9.01 -4.16
C SER A 139 6.98 8.32 -3.61
N ILE A 140 6.93 8.15 -2.29
CA ILE A 140 5.76 7.67 -1.57
C ILE A 140 4.89 8.88 -1.23
N LYS A 141 3.79 9.02 -1.97
CA LYS A 141 2.83 10.12 -1.90
C LYS A 141 1.77 9.80 -0.87
N LEU A 142 1.57 10.72 0.07
CA LEU A 142 0.67 10.60 1.21
C LEU A 142 -0.36 11.73 1.15
N SER A 143 -1.65 11.39 1.19
CA SER A 143 -2.72 12.38 1.10
C SER A 143 -4.01 11.89 1.76
N LYS A 144 -4.94 12.80 2.01
CA LYS A 144 -6.31 12.45 2.42
C LYS A 144 -7.18 12.05 1.23
N GLU A 145 -7.06 12.80 0.12
CA GLU A 145 -7.97 12.72 -1.02
C GLU A 145 -7.41 11.96 -2.23
N GLY A 146 -6.12 11.57 -2.21
CA GLY A 146 -5.43 10.91 -3.32
C GLY A 146 -4.49 11.84 -4.10
N GLU A 147 -4.01 11.36 -5.24
CA GLU A 147 -3.10 12.10 -6.12
C GLU A 147 -3.63 13.50 -6.52
N GLY A 148 -2.70 14.44 -6.74
CA GLY A 148 -2.99 15.77 -7.28
C GLY A 148 -3.62 16.77 -6.32
N LYS A 149 -3.87 16.41 -5.06
CA LYS A 149 -4.40 17.33 -4.03
C LYS A 149 -3.62 17.18 -2.72
N SER A 150 -2.94 18.26 -2.31
CA SER A 150 -2.26 18.39 -1.01
C SER A 150 -1.49 17.13 -0.57
N VAL A 151 -0.31 16.93 -1.13
CA VAL A 151 0.47 15.69 -1.02
C VAL A 151 1.73 15.91 -0.19
N LEU A 152 1.88 15.15 0.89
CA LEU A 152 3.16 14.97 1.57
C LEU A 152 3.92 13.85 0.87
N GLN A 153 5.19 14.05 0.56
CA GLN A 153 6.00 13.03 -0.12
C GLN A 153 7.12 12.58 0.81
N TYR A 154 7.26 11.26 0.98
CA TYR A 154 8.50 10.65 1.46
C TYR A 154 9.25 10.16 0.23
N GLU A 155 10.42 10.72 -0.04
CA GLU A 155 11.20 10.42 -1.23
C GLU A 155 12.46 9.67 -0.81
N TYR A 156 12.85 8.67 -1.58
CA TYR A 156 14.10 7.96 -1.36
C TYR A 156 14.78 7.52 -2.65
N THR A 157 16.11 7.42 -2.63
CA THR A 157 16.92 6.82 -3.70
C THR A 157 17.80 5.76 -3.07
N ALA A 158 17.53 4.50 -3.38
CA ALA A 158 18.28 3.35 -2.89
C ALA A 158 19.38 2.94 -3.87
N HIS A 159 20.49 2.41 -3.35
CA HIS A 159 21.58 1.80 -4.10
C HIS A 159 22.29 2.75 -5.09
N LYS A 160 22.30 4.06 -4.79
CA LYS A 160 22.94 5.06 -5.65
C LYS A 160 23.56 6.19 -4.82
N PRO A 161 24.82 6.60 -5.08
CA PRO A 161 25.71 6.04 -6.10
C PRO A 161 26.29 4.66 -5.74
N ASN A 162 26.25 4.25 -4.47
CA ASN A 162 26.77 2.95 -4.03
C ASN A 162 25.62 2.00 -3.62
N PRO A 163 25.83 0.67 -3.68
CA PRO A 163 24.82 -0.31 -3.31
C PRO A 163 24.37 -0.24 -1.84
N GLU A 164 25.19 0.34 -0.96
CA GLU A 164 24.90 0.46 0.48
C GLU A 164 24.21 1.79 0.85
N ASP A 165 23.98 2.66 -0.14
CA ASP A 165 23.49 4.02 0.11
C ASP A 165 21.97 4.10 0.05
N LEU A 166 21.38 4.81 1.03
CA LEU A 166 20.01 5.30 0.99
C LEU A 166 20.00 6.82 1.16
N TYR A 167 19.52 7.52 0.15
CA TYR A 167 19.20 8.94 0.25
C TYR A 167 17.71 9.10 0.45
N TRP A 168 17.29 10.02 1.33
CA TRP A 168 15.87 10.20 1.62
C TRP A 168 15.52 11.61 2.11
N ASP A 169 14.27 11.98 1.97
CA ASP A 169 13.70 13.20 2.53
C ASP A 169 12.17 13.19 2.60
N PHE A 170 11.64 14.24 3.24
CA PHE A 170 10.24 14.60 3.14
C PHE A 170 10.11 15.89 2.33
N SER A 171 9.04 15.98 1.54
CA SER A 171 8.72 17.16 0.74
C SER A 171 7.29 17.63 1.00
N ASN A 172 7.18 18.91 1.39
CA ASN A 172 5.93 19.65 1.55
C ASN A 172 5.63 20.55 0.34
N ILE A 173 6.39 20.42 -0.76
CA ILE A 173 6.26 21.30 -1.95
C ILE A 173 4.83 21.28 -2.50
N ASP A 174 4.22 20.09 -2.55
CA ASP A 174 2.86 19.87 -3.06
C ASP A 174 1.82 19.74 -1.92
N LEU A 175 2.22 20.01 -0.68
CA LEU A 175 1.37 19.91 0.50
C LEU A 175 0.73 21.28 0.78
N ASP A 176 -0.58 21.30 0.99
CA ASP A 176 -1.27 22.52 1.42
C ASP A 176 -0.95 22.83 2.89
N GLU A 177 -0.57 24.07 3.17
CA GLU A 177 -0.27 24.57 4.52
C GLU A 177 -1.43 24.37 5.49
N SER A 178 -2.67 24.40 5.00
CA SER A 178 -3.89 24.22 5.79
C SER A 178 -4.35 22.76 5.89
N SER A 179 -3.62 21.81 5.29
CA SER A 179 -4.02 20.40 5.23
C SER A 179 -4.05 19.73 6.61
N GLU A 180 -4.87 18.69 6.73
CA GLU A 180 -4.94 17.90 7.94
C GLU A 180 -3.65 17.13 8.25
N LEU A 181 -2.81 16.87 7.24
CA LEU A 181 -1.46 16.31 7.43
C LEU A 181 -0.53 17.30 8.14
N VAL A 182 -0.56 18.58 7.76
CA VAL A 182 0.18 19.64 8.48
C VAL A 182 -0.37 19.80 9.88
N ALA A 183 -1.70 19.86 10.02
CA ALA A 183 -2.35 20.01 11.32
C ALA A 183 -2.01 18.87 12.29
N ALA A 184 -1.81 17.66 11.78
CA ALA A 184 -1.50 16.47 12.58
C ALA A 184 0.01 16.31 12.90
N GLY A 185 0.88 16.81 12.03
CA GLY A 185 2.33 16.62 12.13
C GLY A 185 2.78 15.19 11.85
N PHE A 186 4.09 15.00 11.80
CA PHE A 186 4.71 13.69 11.55
C PHE A 186 6.07 13.56 12.22
N ARG A 187 6.50 12.32 12.44
CA ARG A 187 7.82 11.98 12.99
C ARG A 187 8.40 10.82 12.21
N VAL A 188 9.73 10.83 12.06
CA VAL A 188 10.51 9.72 11.55
C VAL A 188 11.52 9.27 12.59
N THR A 189 11.51 7.98 12.89
CA THR A 189 12.52 7.27 13.69
C THR A 189 13.11 6.13 12.86
N ASN A 190 14.21 5.52 13.31
CA ASN A 190 14.85 4.44 12.57
C ASN A 190 15.62 3.46 13.47
N SER A 191 16.12 2.37 12.88
CA SER A 191 16.84 1.31 13.60
C SER A 191 18.31 1.62 13.91
N ASP A 192 18.87 2.71 13.38
CA ASP A 192 20.24 3.17 13.62
C ASP A 192 20.30 4.68 13.89
N PRO A 193 19.72 5.16 15.01
CA PRO A 193 19.65 6.59 15.31
C PRO A 193 21.03 7.23 15.56
N ALA A 194 22.09 6.43 15.71
CA ALA A 194 23.45 6.91 15.89
C ALA A 194 24.05 7.42 14.57
N ASN A 195 23.71 6.80 13.44
CA ASN A 195 24.26 7.15 12.13
C ASN A 195 23.19 7.61 11.12
N CYS A 196 21.92 7.46 11.44
CA CYS A 196 20.80 7.84 10.61
C CYS A 196 19.88 8.81 11.37
N ARG A 197 19.73 10.02 10.82
CA ARG A 197 19.06 11.11 11.53
C ARG A 197 17.56 10.90 11.66
N GLU A 198 17.04 11.09 12.87
CA GLU A 198 15.62 11.17 13.18
C GLU A 198 15.15 12.62 13.26
N PHE A 199 13.85 12.87 13.05
CA PHE A 199 13.27 14.19 13.31
C PHE A 199 11.76 14.16 13.50
N THR A 200 11.22 15.26 14.02
CA THR A 200 9.78 15.49 14.16
C THR A 200 9.41 16.84 13.55
N CYS A 201 8.35 16.85 12.74
CA CYS A 201 7.62 18.05 12.35
C CYS A 201 6.34 18.11 13.18
N PRO A 202 6.26 18.98 14.20
CA PRO A 202 5.11 19.04 15.09
C PRO A 202 3.81 19.41 14.36
N PRO A 203 2.64 19.19 15.00
CA PRO A 203 1.36 19.73 14.55
C PRO A 203 1.44 21.21 14.17
N ASN A 204 0.79 21.59 13.06
CA ASN A 204 0.71 22.97 12.55
C ASN A 204 2.07 23.59 12.14
N CYS A 205 3.04 22.76 11.74
CA CYS A 205 4.37 23.19 11.31
C CYS A 205 4.57 22.94 9.81
N TYR A 206 3.92 23.74 8.96
CA TYR A 206 4.10 23.64 7.50
C TYR A 206 5.55 23.94 7.08
N THR A 207 6.14 24.98 7.66
CA THR A 207 7.51 25.44 7.38
C THR A 207 8.56 24.62 8.13
N CYS A 208 8.29 23.34 8.38
CA CYS A 208 9.24 22.47 9.08
C CYS A 208 10.56 22.45 8.32
N ALA A 209 11.63 22.87 8.99
CA ALA A 209 12.97 22.86 8.40
C ALA A 209 13.47 21.43 8.07
N GLU A 210 12.73 20.38 8.40
CA GLU A 210 13.12 19.02 8.09
C GLU A 210 12.56 18.52 6.75
N SER A 211 11.69 19.29 6.10
CA SER A 211 11.14 18.98 4.79
C SER A 211 11.58 19.99 3.71
N TYR A 212 11.55 19.55 2.45
CA TYR A 212 11.63 20.44 1.31
C TYR A 212 10.39 21.33 1.28
N LEU A 213 10.60 22.65 1.29
CA LEU A 213 9.55 23.65 1.06
C LEU A 213 9.61 24.23 -0.36
N LYS A 214 10.75 24.05 -1.04
CA LYS A 214 11.01 24.55 -2.41
C LYS A 214 11.93 23.58 -3.16
N PRO A 215 11.82 23.46 -4.49
CA PRO A 215 12.60 22.49 -5.28
C PRO A 215 14.13 22.59 -5.13
N PHE A 216 14.66 23.78 -4.86
CA PHE A 216 16.12 24.01 -4.80
C PHE A 216 16.69 24.02 -3.37
N GLN A 217 15.88 23.73 -2.34
CA GLN A 217 16.43 23.50 -1.01
C GLN A 217 17.28 22.23 -1.01
N LYS A 218 18.18 22.06 -0.05
CA LYS A 218 18.91 20.80 0.14
C LYS A 218 18.52 20.25 1.50
N ARG A 219 17.60 19.30 1.52
CA ARG A 219 17.11 18.63 2.74
C ARG A 219 17.21 17.10 2.66
N SER A 220 17.82 16.57 1.60
CA SER A 220 18.09 15.14 1.48
C SER A 220 19.13 14.72 2.50
N ARG A 221 18.88 13.56 3.09
CA ARG A 221 19.71 12.92 4.11
C ARG A 221 20.26 11.62 3.55
N TYR A 222 21.24 11.09 4.24
CA TYR A 222 21.91 9.84 3.92
C TYR A 222 21.81 8.89 5.11
N CYS A 223 21.55 7.62 4.84
CA CYS A 223 21.66 6.50 5.78
C CYS A 223 22.18 5.25 5.05
N ALA A 224 22.57 4.22 5.80
CA ALA A 224 22.84 2.89 5.23
C ALA A 224 21.53 2.25 4.73
N ILE A 225 21.64 1.43 3.68
CA ILE A 225 20.49 0.83 3.00
C ILE A 225 19.76 -0.24 3.84
N ASP A 226 20.41 -0.81 4.84
CA ASP A 226 19.83 -1.82 5.74
C ASP A 226 19.03 -1.21 6.91
N VAL A 227 18.96 0.12 7.01
CA VAL A 227 18.20 0.81 8.05
C VAL A 227 16.69 0.68 7.80
N ASP A 228 15.97 0.31 8.85
CA ASP A 228 14.51 0.35 8.89
C ASP A 228 14.03 1.72 9.39
N PHE A 229 13.09 2.33 8.66
CA PHE A 229 12.44 3.58 8.99
C PHE A 229 11.03 3.35 9.51
N TYR A 230 10.65 4.14 10.52
CA TYR A 230 9.33 4.17 11.11
C TYR A 230 8.80 5.60 11.07
N VAL A 231 7.78 5.83 10.25
CA VAL A 231 7.11 7.11 10.11
C VAL A 231 5.79 7.06 10.86
N THR A 232 5.57 7.98 11.78
CA THR A 232 4.27 8.16 12.46
C THR A 232 3.59 9.41 11.90
N LEU A 233 2.38 9.26 11.37
CA LEU A 233 1.56 10.35 10.85
C LEU A 233 0.41 10.64 11.84
N GLY A 234 0.41 11.83 12.45
CA GLY A 234 -0.52 12.18 13.52
C GLY A 234 -0.18 11.58 14.89
N GLY A 235 -0.92 12.00 15.92
CA GLY A 235 -0.62 11.65 17.31
C GLY A 235 0.73 12.19 17.81
N ILE A 236 1.26 13.21 17.15
CA ILE A 236 2.51 13.88 17.50
C ILE A 236 2.25 14.93 18.57
N GLN A 237 3.10 14.99 19.58
CA GLN A 237 2.98 16.00 20.63
C GLN A 237 3.22 17.42 20.06
N PRO A 238 2.47 18.43 20.51
CA PRO A 238 2.76 19.81 20.16
C PRO A 238 4.20 20.19 20.50
N GLY A 239 4.82 21.01 19.65
CA GLY A 239 6.20 21.42 19.82
C GLY A 239 6.51 22.64 18.96
N LYS A 240 7.69 23.23 19.17
CA LYS A 240 8.15 24.35 18.36
C LYS A 240 8.51 23.85 16.96
N CYS A 241 8.01 24.54 15.94
CA CYS A 241 8.37 24.26 14.56
C CYS A 241 9.90 24.47 14.35
N PRO A 242 10.64 23.46 13.86
CA PRO A 242 12.07 23.60 13.57
C PRO A 242 12.29 24.70 12.53
N THR A 243 13.17 25.66 12.84
CA THR A 243 13.40 26.85 12.00
C THR A 243 14.71 26.81 11.20
N SER A 244 15.61 25.88 11.52
CA SER A 244 16.90 25.69 10.85
C SER A 244 17.07 24.24 10.46
N PHE A 245 17.64 23.99 9.27
CA PHE A 245 18.18 22.66 9.00
C PHE A 245 19.40 22.48 9.87
N THR A 246 19.51 21.33 10.52
CA THR A 246 20.78 20.91 11.11
C THR A 246 21.27 19.72 10.30
N LEU A 247 22.43 19.87 9.64
CA LEU A 247 23.11 18.76 8.98
C LEU A 247 23.80 17.88 10.02
#